data_AF-A0A2I1FWJ8-F1
#
_entry.id   AF-A0A2I1FWJ8-F1
#
_cell.length_a   1.000
_cell.length_b   1.000
_cell.length_c   1.000
_cell.angle_alpha   90.00
_cell.angle_beta   90.00
_cell.angle_gamma   90.00
#
_symmetry.space_group_name_H-M   'P 1'
#
loop_
_entity.id
_entity.type
_entity.pdbx_description
1 polymer ?
#
loop_
_entity_poly.entity_id
_entity_poly.type
_entity_poly.pdbx_seq_one_letter_code
_entity_poly.pdbx_strand_id
1 'polypeptide(L)'
;MVSFDYKTAVTTLHELRKSGERKSDLVVTLGENLIHQGYAGKLGDEVWAVYEQIFIAALDLGNDTLATLFMKNQKKCLENLDKRFPESPRVKILKGMKLEAEDNLDAALSMYENILQDDDANVAAIKRRIAVYKAKGQDQQAIEALTKYLDAFYSDAESWLELSALYLSFHLYQQAGFCLEELILLQPQNHFYHLKYAEILYTSDNITVALKEFCRVVELCEDNVRALLGIKLCTSRLLNLPTSAITSSTSSSTNSSFSLDMKTISDLNGLAKERLSIIYSKNQRGGNSANEIKIVISDWLVR
;
A
#
# COMPACT_ATOMS: atom_id res chain seq x y z
N MET A 1 -18.77 -29.66 21.88
CA MET A 1 -18.63 -28.86 20.66
C MET A 1 -19.41 -27.58 20.87
N VAL A 2 -18.75 -26.42 20.80
CA VAL A 2 -19.44 -25.12 20.86
C VAL A 2 -20.36 -25.04 19.63
N SER A 3 -21.66 -24.81 19.83
CA SER A 3 -22.58 -24.66 18.70
C SER A 3 -22.16 -23.45 17.88
N PHE A 4 -22.02 -23.61 16.57
CA PHE A 4 -21.77 -22.50 15.66
C PHE A 4 -22.92 -21.49 15.77
N ASP A 5 -22.61 -20.27 16.23
CA ASP A 5 -23.57 -19.19 16.31
C ASP A 5 -23.53 -18.38 15.01
N TYR A 6 -24.52 -18.63 14.15
CA TYR A 6 -24.61 -17.97 12.86
C TYR A 6 -24.83 -16.45 12.97
N LYS A 7 -25.42 -15.95 14.07
CA LYS A 7 -25.68 -14.52 14.24
C LYS A 7 -24.38 -13.76 14.47
N THR A 8 -23.55 -14.26 15.36
CA THR A 8 -22.22 -13.68 15.62
C THR A 8 -21.33 -13.77 14.39
N ALA A 9 -21.39 -14.87 13.63
CA ALA A 9 -20.67 -14.99 12.36
C ALA A 9 -21.08 -13.90 11.34
N VAL A 10 -22.38 -13.63 11.19
CA VAL A 10 -22.88 -12.59 10.28
C VAL A 10 -22.47 -11.19 10.75
N THR A 11 -22.58 -10.90 12.04
CA THR A 11 -22.14 -9.60 12.57
C THR A 11 -20.64 -9.38 12.37
N THR A 12 -19.81 -10.40 12.60
CA THR A 12 -18.37 -10.31 12.34
C THR A 12 -18.08 -10.09 10.86
N LEU A 13 -18.74 -10.81 9.95
CA LEU A 13 -18.59 -10.60 8.51
C LEU A 13 -19.00 -9.17 8.10
N HIS A 14 -20.07 -8.64 8.68
CA HIS A 14 -20.52 -7.27 8.47
C HIS A 14 -19.50 -6.23 8.97
N GLU A 15 -18.98 -6.42 10.18
CA GLU A 15 -17.93 -5.57 10.76
C GLU A 15 -16.68 -5.56 9.89
N LEU A 16 -16.24 -6.72 9.40
CA LEU A 16 -15.09 -6.84 8.49
C LEU A 16 -15.32 -6.08 7.17
N ARG A 17 -16.53 -6.12 6.61
CA ARG A 17 -16.86 -5.32 5.40
C ARG A 17 -16.80 -3.83 5.69
N LYS A 18 -17.24 -3.40 6.88
CA LYS A 18 -17.25 -1.99 7.27
C LYS A 18 -15.86 -1.46 7.60
N SER A 19 -15.02 -2.27 8.24
CA SER A 19 -13.65 -1.88 8.62
C SER A 19 -12.66 -1.96 7.45
N GLY A 20 -12.96 -2.77 6.43
CA GLY A 20 -12.04 -3.02 5.32
C GLY A 20 -10.84 -3.89 5.71
N GLU A 21 -10.89 -4.56 6.87
CA GLU A 21 -9.82 -5.44 7.33
C GLU A 21 -9.68 -6.69 6.46
N ARG A 22 -8.49 -6.94 5.94
CA ARG A 22 -8.19 -8.12 5.13
C ARG A 22 -7.89 -9.34 6.02
N LYS A 23 -8.95 -10.02 6.45
CA LYS A 23 -8.90 -11.28 7.23
C LYS A 23 -9.52 -12.45 6.45
N SER A 24 -8.91 -12.77 5.30
CA SER A 24 -9.49 -13.68 4.31
C SER A 24 -9.71 -15.09 4.86
N ASP A 25 -8.80 -15.61 5.69
CA ASP A 25 -8.96 -16.91 6.38
C ASP A 25 -10.24 -16.98 7.24
N LEU A 26 -10.47 -15.94 8.04
CA LEU A 26 -11.62 -15.86 8.94
C LEU A 26 -12.92 -15.74 8.16
N VAL A 27 -12.93 -14.89 7.13
CA VAL A 27 -14.11 -14.69 6.26
C VAL A 27 -14.55 -16.00 5.63
N VAL A 28 -13.60 -16.76 5.07
CA VAL A 28 -13.95 -18.01 4.41
C VAL A 28 -14.38 -19.07 5.42
N THR A 29 -13.71 -19.17 6.57
CA THR A 29 -14.07 -20.12 7.65
C THR A 29 -15.49 -19.88 8.18
N LEU A 30 -15.86 -18.62 8.43
CA LEU A 30 -17.20 -18.25 8.87
C LEU A 30 -18.23 -18.47 7.76
N GLY A 31 -17.89 -18.06 6.54
CA GLY A 31 -18.73 -18.21 5.37
C GLY A 31 -19.04 -19.66 5.00
N GLU A 32 -18.05 -20.53 5.10
CA GLU A 32 -18.20 -21.97 4.89
C GLU A 32 -19.20 -22.55 5.88
N ASN A 33 -19.02 -22.29 7.18
CA ASN A 33 -19.92 -22.77 8.22
C ASN A 33 -21.36 -22.29 7.99
N LEU A 34 -21.55 -21.03 7.54
CA LEU A 34 -22.86 -20.49 7.18
C LEU A 34 -23.50 -21.22 5.99
N ILE A 35 -22.71 -21.54 4.95
CA ILE A 35 -23.20 -22.20 3.73
C ILE A 35 -23.48 -23.69 3.97
N HIS A 36 -22.55 -24.39 4.63
CA HIS A 36 -22.64 -25.84 4.87
C HIS A 36 -23.74 -26.20 5.86
N GLN A 37 -23.94 -25.40 6.92
CA GLN A 37 -24.98 -25.64 7.91
C GLN A 37 -26.36 -25.10 7.47
N GLY A 38 -26.49 -24.65 6.21
CA GLY A 38 -27.78 -24.25 5.63
C GLY A 38 -28.33 -22.91 6.14
N TYR A 39 -27.50 -22.08 6.78
CA TYR A 39 -27.93 -20.78 7.30
C TYR A 39 -28.12 -19.72 6.21
N ALA A 40 -27.58 -19.92 5.01
CA ALA A 40 -27.69 -18.98 3.88
C ALA A 40 -29.14 -18.51 3.61
N GLY A 41 -30.13 -19.41 3.72
CA GLY A 41 -31.55 -19.04 3.53
C GLY A 41 -32.13 -18.15 4.65
N LYS A 42 -31.51 -18.13 5.83
CA LYS A 42 -31.93 -17.31 6.98
C LYS A 42 -31.37 -15.89 6.94
N LEU A 43 -30.41 -15.60 6.04
CA LEU A 43 -29.77 -14.29 5.94
C LEU A 43 -30.60 -13.25 5.16
N GLY A 44 -31.65 -13.67 4.44
CA GLY A 44 -32.41 -12.77 3.58
C GLY A 44 -31.51 -12.10 2.53
N ASP A 45 -31.61 -10.78 2.37
CA ASP A 45 -30.83 -10.04 1.37
C ASP A 45 -29.34 -9.92 1.71
N GLU A 46 -28.93 -10.11 2.97
CA GLU A 46 -27.52 -10.03 3.35
C GLU A 46 -26.68 -11.18 2.77
N VAL A 47 -27.33 -12.27 2.33
CA VAL A 47 -26.67 -13.44 1.74
C VAL A 47 -25.81 -13.07 0.52
N TRP A 48 -26.21 -12.06 -0.26
CA TRP A 48 -25.50 -11.66 -1.48
C TRP A 48 -24.18 -10.97 -1.17
N ALA A 49 -24.18 -10.07 -0.18
CA ALA A 49 -22.96 -9.42 0.31
C ALA A 49 -22.01 -10.45 0.94
N VAL A 50 -22.55 -11.46 1.64
CA VAL A 50 -21.78 -12.57 2.19
C VAL A 50 -21.16 -13.42 1.09
N TYR A 51 -21.91 -13.77 0.03
CA TYR A 51 -21.36 -14.53 -1.10
C TYR A 51 -20.22 -13.81 -1.81
N GLU A 52 -20.35 -12.52 -2.04
CA GLU A 52 -19.29 -11.71 -2.63
C GLU A 52 -18.06 -11.63 -1.73
N GLN A 53 -18.25 -11.39 -0.43
CA GLN A 53 -17.16 -11.32 0.54
C GLN A 53 -16.40 -12.64 0.63
N ILE A 54 -17.11 -13.77 0.66
CA ILE A 54 -16.50 -15.11 0.66
C ILE A 54 -15.76 -15.35 -0.65
N PHE A 55 -16.34 -14.95 -1.78
CA PHE A 55 -15.72 -15.12 -3.09
C PHE A 55 -14.39 -14.38 -3.18
N ILE A 56 -14.34 -13.10 -2.78
CA ILE A 56 -13.12 -12.29 -2.77
C ILE A 56 -12.09 -12.88 -1.80
N ALA A 57 -12.51 -13.26 -0.59
CA ALA A 57 -11.61 -13.87 0.38
C ALA A 57 -11.07 -15.24 -0.09
N ALA A 58 -11.86 -16.03 -0.83
CA ALA A 58 -11.40 -17.28 -1.41
C ALA A 58 -10.38 -17.07 -2.52
N LEU A 59 -10.49 -15.99 -3.29
CA LEU A 59 -9.48 -15.60 -4.28
C LEU A 59 -8.15 -15.23 -3.61
N ASP A 60 -8.20 -14.49 -2.50
CA ASP A 60 -7.02 -14.06 -1.75
C ASP A 60 -6.17 -15.21 -1.21
N LEU A 61 -6.81 -16.30 -0.78
CA LEU A 61 -6.14 -17.42 -0.12
C LEU A 61 -5.42 -18.37 -1.08
N GLY A 62 -5.65 -18.25 -2.38
CA GLY A 62 -4.98 -19.09 -3.37
C GLY A 62 -5.19 -20.59 -3.15
N ASN A 63 -4.32 -21.40 -3.77
CA ASN A 63 -4.53 -22.83 -4.01
C ASN A 63 -3.79 -23.74 -2.99
N ASP A 64 -3.78 -23.40 -1.71
CA ASP A 64 -3.22 -24.27 -0.66
C ASP A 64 -4.28 -25.18 -0.02
N THR A 65 -3.89 -26.43 0.29
CA THR A 65 -4.55 -27.62 0.92
C THR A 65 -6.08 -27.65 1.18
N LEU A 66 -6.75 -26.55 1.51
CA LEU A 66 -8.20 -26.33 1.52
C LEU A 66 -8.78 -25.91 0.14
N ALA A 67 -7.92 -25.76 -0.87
CA ALA A 67 -8.20 -25.36 -2.25
C ALA A 67 -9.50 -25.91 -2.85
N THR A 68 -9.82 -27.20 -2.66
CA THR A 68 -11.02 -27.81 -3.25
C THR A 68 -12.31 -27.25 -2.67
N LEU A 69 -12.28 -26.92 -1.37
CA LEU A 69 -13.41 -26.37 -0.62
C LEU A 69 -13.61 -24.89 -0.98
N PHE A 70 -12.51 -24.15 -1.09
CA PHE A 70 -12.50 -22.76 -1.53
C PHE A 70 -12.99 -22.60 -2.96
N MET A 71 -12.49 -23.41 -3.90
CA MET A 71 -12.98 -23.48 -5.28
C MET A 71 -14.48 -23.81 -5.34
N LYS A 72 -14.95 -24.76 -4.52
CA LYS A 72 -16.38 -25.14 -4.47
C LYS A 72 -17.25 -23.98 -3.95
N ASN A 73 -16.83 -23.33 -2.87
CA ASN A 73 -17.56 -22.19 -2.32
C ASN A 73 -17.52 -21.00 -3.26
N GLN A 74 -16.36 -20.66 -3.81
CA GLN A 74 -16.17 -19.63 -4.82
C GLN A 74 -17.08 -19.85 -6.02
N LYS A 75 -17.06 -21.06 -6.62
CA LYS A 75 -17.94 -21.41 -7.75
C LYS A 75 -19.42 -21.28 -7.38
N LYS A 76 -19.83 -21.82 -6.23
CA LYS A 76 -21.22 -21.76 -5.78
C LYS A 76 -21.69 -20.32 -5.50
N CYS A 77 -20.86 -19.50 -4.87
CA CYS A 77 -21.15 -18.10 -4.58
C CYS A 77 -21.32 -17.32 -5.89
N LEU A 78 -20.38 -17.48 -6.83
CA LEU A 78 -20.44 -16.79 -8.12
C LEU A 78 -21.63 -17.25 -8.96
N GLU A 79 -21.92 -18.55 -9.03
CA GLU A 79 -23.10 -19.07 -9.75
C GLU A 79 -24.42 -18.55 -9.15
N ASN A 80 -24.52 -18.45 -7.83
CA ASN A 80 -25.71 -17.90 -7.17
C ASN A 80 -25.88 -16.41 -7.44
N LEU A 81 -24.77 -15.65 -7.41
CA LEU A 81 -24.76 -14.23 -7.74
C LEU A 81 -25.14 -14.00 -9.21
N ASP A 82 -24.61 -14.81 -10.13
CA ASP A 82 -24.89 -14.71 -11.56
C ASP A 82 -26.33 -15.06 -11.92
N LYS A 83 -26.89 -16.12 -11.29
CA LYS A 83 -28.31 -16.47 -11.46
C LYS A 83 -29.25 -15.37 -10.97
N ARG A 84 -28.89 -14.67 -9.88
CA ARG A 84 -29.72 -13.62 -9.31
C ARG A 84 -29.55 -12.28 -10.04
N PHE A 85 -28.35 -11.99 -10.53
CA PHE A 85 -27.94 -10.71 -11.10
C PHE A 85 -27.10 -10.86 -12.40
N PRO A 86 -27.66 -11.44 -13.47
CA PRO A 86 -26.89 -11.86 -14.65
C PRO A 86 -26.17 -10.72 -15.39
N GLU A 87 -26.79 -9.53 -15.46
CA GLU A 87 -26.22 -8.36 -16.14
C GLU A 87 -25.54 -7.36 -15.19
N SER A 88 -25.36 -7.73 -13.92
CA SER A 88 -24.78 -6.80 -12.95
C SER A 88 -23.29 -6.55 -13.26
N PRO A 89 -22.85 -5.28 -13.37
CA PRO A 89 -21.44 -4.96 -13.55
C PRO A 89 -20.61 -5.49 -12.39
N ARG A 90 -21.17 -5.53 -11.18
CA ARG A 90 -20.52 -6.09 -9.98
C ARG A 90 -20.22 -7.58 -10.14
N VAL A 91 -21.14 -8.36 -10.70
CA VAL A 91 -20.92 -9.79 -10.97
C VAL A 91 -19.94 -9.99 -12.13
N LYS A 92 -20.02 -9.17 -13.18
CA LYS A 92 -19.03 -9.17 -14.28
C LYS A 92 -17.62 -8.89 -13.75
N ILE A 93 -17.46 -7.94 -12.81
CA ILE A 93 -16.17 -7.68 -12.15
C ILE A 93 -15.67 -8.90 -11.37
N LEU A 94 -16.52 -9.59 -10.61
CA LEU A 94 -16.13 -10.82 -9.90
C LEU A 94 -15.67 -11.93 -10.86
N LYS A 95 -16.32 -12.06 -12.03
CA LYS A 95 -15.87 -12.96 -13.10
C LYS A 95 -14.50 -12.54 -13.63
N GLY A 96 -14.24 -11.25 -13.82
CA GLY A 96 -12.94 -10.71 -14.18
C GLY A 96 -11.86 -11.03 -13.15
N MET A 97 -12.16 -10.85 -11.85
CA MET A 97 -11.24 -11.18 -10.76
C MET A 97 -10.90 -12.68 -10.73
N LYS A 98 -11.86 -13.54 -11.09
CA LYS A 98 -11.62 -14.99 -11.25
C LYS A 98 -10.62 -15.26 -12.38
N LEU A 99 -10.79 -14.62 -13.54
CA LEU A 99 -9.89 -14.76 -14.68
C LEU A 99 -8.47 -14.28 -14.34
N GLU A 100 -8.35 -13.19 -13.56
CA GLU A 100 -7.05 -12.72 -13.07
C GLU A 100 -6.37 -13.76 -12.17
N ALA A 101 -7.12 -14.40 -11.26
CA ALA A 101 -6.57 -15.46 -10.41
C ALA A 101 -6.22 -16.75 -11.18
N GLU A 102 -6.82 -16.94 -12.36
CA GLU A 102 -6.50 -18.02 -13.31
C GLU A 102 -5.37 -17.63 -14.28
N ASP A 103 -4.71 -16.49 -14.08
CA ASP A 103 -3.66 -15.92 -14.93
C ASP A 103 -4.12 -15.64 -16.38
N ASN A 104 -5.43 -15.59 -16.62
CA ASN A 104 -6.03 -15.25 -17.91
C ASN A 104 -6.27 -13.73 -18.01
N LEU A 105 -5.16 -12.98 -18.00
CA LEU A 105 -5.17 -11.52 -17.94
C LEU A 105 -5.80 -10.87 -19.18
N ASP A 106 -5.67 -11.47 -20.37
CA ASP A 106 -6.28 -10.94 -21.59
C ASP A 106 -7.81 -11.00 -21.54
N ALA A 107 -8.37 -12.14 -21.11
CA ALA A 107 -9.81 -12.27 -20.98
C ALA A 107 -10.37 -11.36 -19.87
N ALA A 108 -9.63 -11.20 -18.76
CA ALA A 108 -9.99 -10.25 -17.72
C ALA A 108 -10.00 -8.81 -18.25
N LEU A 109 -8.97 -8.42 -19.02
CA LEU A 109 -8.86 -7.10 -19.60
C LEU A 109 -10.04 -6.79 -20.54
N SER A 110 -10.34 -7.69 -21.48
CA SER A 110 -11.49 -7.55 -22.38
C SER A 110 -12.81 -7.46 -21.61
N MET A 111 -12.95 -8.18 -20.51
CA MET A 111 -14.15 -8.10 -19.67
C MET A 111 -14.31 -6.71 -19.03
N TYR A 112 -13.23 -6.14 -18.49
CA TYR A 112 -13.27 -4.79 -17.92
C TYR A 112 -13.48 -3.71 -18.98
N GLU A 113 -12.87 -3.87 -20.16
CA GLU A 113 -13.10 -2.95 -21.28
C GLU A 113 -14.57 -2.95 -21.73
N ASN A 114 -15.22 -4.12 -21.80
CA ASN A 114 -16.65 -4.20 -22.11
C ASN A 114 -17.52 -3.50 -21.06
N ILE A 115 -17.20 -3.65 -19.76
CA ILE A 115 -17.93 -2.93 -18.70
C ILE A 115 -17.76 -1.41 -18.87
N LEU A 116 -16.55 -0.96 -19.22
CA LEU A 116 -16.24 0.45 -19.41
C LEU A 116 -16.77 1.03 -20.73
N GLN A 117 -17.17 0.20 -21.68
CA GLN A 117 -17.92 0.64 -22.87
C GLN A 117 -19.37 0.99 -22.51
N ASP A 118 -19.96 0.24 -21.58
CA ASP A 118 -21.33 0.48 -21.11
C ASP A 118 -21.39 1.61 -20.06
N ASP A 119 -20.41 1.67 -19.15
CA ASP A 119 -20.30 2.63 -18.04
C ASP A 119 -18.83 3.02 -17.84
N ASP A 120 -18.40 4.11 -18.49
CA ASP A 120 -17.03 4.59 -18.45
C ASP A 120 -16.62 5.20 -17.09
N ALA A 121 -17.59 5.47 -16.21
CA ALA A 121 -17.39 5.99 -14.86
C ALA A 121 -17.30 4.89 -13.80
N ASN A 122 -17.31 3.61 -14.20
CA ASN A 122 -17.28 2.50 -13.27
C ASN A 122 -15.91 2.35 -12.56
N VAL A 123 -15.76 3.01 -11.40
CA VAL A 123 -14.52 3.06 -10.61
C VAL A 123 -13.91 1.67 -10.36
N ALA A 124 -14.74 0.68 -10.03
CA ALA A 124 -14.27 -0.66 -9.73
C ALA A 124 -13.66 -1.34 -10.97
N ALA A 125 -14.31 -1.22 -12.14
CA ALA A 125 -13.74 -1.74 -13.39
C ALA A 125 -12.49 -0.97 -13.83
N ILE A 126 -12.44 0.37 -13.65
CA ILE A 126 -11.24 1.18 -13.93
C ILE A 126 -10.06 0.69 -13.10
N LYS A 127 -10.22 0.57 -11.77
CA LYS A 127 -9.16 0.11 -10.87
C LYS A 127 -8.69 -1.31 -11.21
N ARG A 128 -9.60 -2.23 -11.53
CA ARG A 128 -9.21 -3.59 -11.94
C ARG A 128 -8.47 -3.61 -13.26
N ARG A 129 -8.89 -2.81 -14.25
CA ARG A 129 -8.16 -2.67 -15.52
C ARG A 129 -6.73 -2.17 -15.30
N ILE A 130 -6.54 -1.15 -14.45
CA ILE A 130 -5.21 -0.65 -14.07
C ILE A 130 -4.38 -1.76 -13.43
N ALA A 131 -4.96 -2.54 -12.52
CA ALA A 131 -4.27 -3.67 -11.89
C ALA A 131 -3.84 -4.73 -12.92
N VAL A 132 -4.67 -5.02 -13.92
CA VAL A 132 -4.32 -5.95 -15.02
C VAL A 132 -3.19 -5.39 -15.88
N TYR A 133 -3.19 -4.11 -16.24
CA TYR A 133 -2.06 -3.50 -16.97
C TYR A 133 -0.74 -3.68 -16.21
N LYS A 134 -0.74 -3.44 -14.90
CA LYS A 134 0.44 -3.67 -14.05
C LYS A 134 0.85 -5.16 -14.02
N ALA A 135 -0.11 -6.07 -13.86
CA ALA A 135 0.17 -7.51 -13.84
C ALA A 135 0.79 -8.01 -15.16
N LYS A 136 0.41 -7.40 -16.29
CA LYS A 136 0.97 -7.68 -17.62
C LYS A 136 2.33 -6.99 -17.88
N GLY A 137 2.83 -6.17 -16.96
CA GLY A 137 4.02 -5.33 -17.17
C GLY A 137 3.81 -4.19 -18.17
N GLN A 138 2.55 -3.85 -18.46
CA GLN A 138 2.16 -2.73 -19.33
C GLN A 138 2.13 -1.42 -18.54
N ASP A 139 3.25 -1.10 -17.89
CA ASP A 139 3.30 -0.02 -16.89
C ASP A 139 2.99 1.36 -17.48
N GLN A 140 3.35 1.61 -18.74
CA GLN A 140 3.01 2.87 -19.40
C GLN A 140 1.50 3.06 -19.55
N GLN A 141 0.78 1.99 -19.93
CA GLN A 141 -0.68 2.00 -20.00
C GLN A 141 -1.31 2.14 -18.60
N ALA A 142 -0.70 1.52 -17.59
CA ALA A 142 -1.12 1.69 -16.20
C ALA A 142 -0.96 3.15 -15.73
N ILE A 143 0.16 3.80 -16.05
CA ILE A 143 0.40 5.23 -15.74
C ILE A 143 -0.64 6.11 -16.44
N GLU A 144 -0.84 5.95 -17.75
CA GLU A 144 -1.82 6.74 -18.51
C GLU A 144 -3.25 6.57 -17.95
N ALA A 145 -3.63 5.33 -17.61
CA ALA A 145 -4.93 5.03 -17.01
C ALA A 145 -5.07 5.59 -15.58
N LEU A 146 -4.03 5.53 -14.76
CA LEU A 146 -4.01 6.10 -13.41
C LEU A 146 -4.11 7.62 -13.42
N THR A 147 -3.34 8.28 -14.29
CA THR A 147 -3.40 9.75 -14.43
C THR A 147 -4.79 10.20 -14.83
N LYS A 148 -5.38 9.58 -15.86
CA LYS A 148 -6.76 9.88 -16.28
C LYS A 148 -7.78 9.62 -15.17
N TYR A 149 -7.59 8.56 -14.37
CA TYR A 149 -8.44 8.27 -13.23
C TYR A 149 -8.34 9.36 -12.15
N LEU A 150 -7.13 9.79 -11.81
CA LEU A 150 -6.88 10.80 -10.78
C LEU A 150 -7.35 12.20 -11.21
N ASP A 151 -7.40 12.51 -12.51
CA ASP A 151 -8.04 13.73 -13.02
C ASP A 151 -9.52 13.84 -12.62
N ALA A 152 -10.21 12.70 -12.47
CA ALA A 152 -11.61 12.65 -12.04
C ALA A 152 -11.77 12.37 -10.52
N PHE A 153 -10.89 11.54 -9.95
CA PHE A 153 -10.98 11.04 -8.57
C PHE A 153 -9.74 11.43 -7.74
N TYR A 154 -9.43 12.72 -7.67
CA TYR A 154 -8.23 13.26 -7.02
C TYR A 154 -8.14 13.00 -5.50
N SER A 155 -9.22 12.61 -4.83
CA SER A 155 -9.23 12.27 -3.40
C SER A 155 -8.80 10.84 -3.08
N ASP A 156 -8.51 10.03 -4.10
CA ASP A 156 -8.13 8.62 -3.94
C ASP A 156 -6.64 8.47 -3.59
N ALA A 157 -6.35 8.42 -2.29
CA ALA A 157 -5.01 8.26 -1.77
C ALA A 157 -4.32 6.94 -2.19
N GLU A 158 -5.08 5.86 -2.40
CA GLU A 158 -4.50 4.59 -2.83
C GLU A 158 -3.95 4.71 -4.26
N SER A 159 -4.71 5.35 -5.15
CA SER A 159 -4.30 5.54 -6.54
C SER A 159 -3.13 6.51 -6.69
N TRP A 160 -3.05 7.57 -5.88
CA TRP A 160 -1.86 8.43 -5.84
C TRP A 160 -0.60 7.69 -5.39
N LEU A 161 -0.72 6.82 -4.38
CA LEU A 161 0.39 6.01 -3.90
C LEU A 161 0.87 5.02 -4.96
N GLU A 162 -0.06 4.39 -5.68
CA GLU A 162 0.23 3.47 -6.78
C GLU A 162 0.91 4.17 -7.96
N LEU A 163 0.45 5.37 -8.33
CA LEU A 163 1.08 6.17 -9.38
C LEU A 163 2.50 6.60 -8.97
N SER A 164 2.70 7.02 -7.72
CA SER A 164 4.03 7.34 -7.18
C SER A 164 4.97 6.14 -7.27
N ALA A 165 4.49 4.93 -6.92
CA ALA A 165 5.28 3.72 -6.99
C ALA A 165 5.69 3.35 -8.43
N LEU A 166 4.80 3.54 -9.41
CA LEU A 166 5.13 3.37 -10.82
C LEU A 166 6.16 4.41 -11.29
N TYR A 167 6.01 5.69 -10.95
CA TYR A 167 7.03 6.68 -11.30
C TYR A 167 8.41 6.35 -10.70
N LEU A 168 8.44 5.81 -9.48
CA LEU A 168 9.69 5.36 -8.87
C LEU A 168 10.34 4.18 -9.59
N SER A 169 9.58 3.24 -10.16
CA SER A 169 10.16 2.13 -10.92
C SER A 169 10.85 2.60 -12.21
N PHE A 170 10.43 3.75 -12.76
CA PHE A 170 11.05 4.41 -13.91
C PHE A 170 12.07 5.50 -13.52
N HIS A 171 12.44 5.62 -12.25
CA HIS A 171 13.33 6.68 -11.74
C HIS A 171 12.85 8.11 -12.02
N LEU A 172 11.54 8.30 -12.19
CA LEU A 172 10.88 9.58 -12.43
C LEU A 172 10.59 10.29 -11.11
N TYR A 173 11.66 10.70 -10.42
CA TYR A 173 11.59 11.19 -9.03
C TYR A 173 10.74 12.46 -8.86
N GLN A 174 10.76 13.37 -9.84
CA GLN A 174 9.97 14.61 -9.76
C GLN A 174 8.46 14.32 -9.79
N GLN A 175 8.02 13.47 -10.70
CA GLN A 175 6.62 13.04 -10.81
C GLN A 175 6.18 12.22 -9.60
N ALA A 176 7.05 11.32 -9.12
CA ALA A 176 6.79 10.55 -7.90
C ALA A 176 6.68 11.46 -6.67
N GLY A 177 7.49 12.52 -6.60
CA GLY A 177 7.44 13.55 -5.55
C GLY A 177 6.14 14.32 -5.57
N PHE A 178 5.68 14.78 -6.75
CA PHE A 178 4.39 15.45 -6.92
C PHE A 178 3.23 14.59 -6.41
N CYS A 179 3.20 13.29 -6.74
CA CYS A 179 2.18 12.37 -6.24
C CYS A 179 2.15 12.30 -4.70
N LEU A 180 3.32 12.37 -4.04
CA LEU A 180 3.39 12.36 -2.59
C LEU A 180 3.02 13.71 -1.96
N GLU A 181 3.24 14.83 -2.65
CA GLU A 181 2.75 16.15 -2.22
C GLU A 181 1.22 16.15 -2.15
N GLU A 182 0.54 15.63 -3.18
CA GLU A 182 -0.92 15.46 -3.18
C GLU A 182 -1.38 14.57 -2.01
N LEU A 183 -0.67 13.45 -1.73
CA LEU A 183 -0.97 12.59 -0.59
C LEU A 183 -0.82 13.30 0.76
N ILE A 184 0.22 14.14 0.91
CA ILE A 184 0.45 14.93 2.12
C ILE A 184 -0.66 15.98 2.28
N LEU A 185 -1.14 16.58 1.19
CA LEU A 185 -2.29 17.50 1.23
C LEU A 185 -3.57 16.77 1.68
N LEU A 186 -3.81 15.56 1.19
CA LEU A 186 -4.97 14.74 1.58
C LEU A 186 -4.89 14.25 3.03
N GLN A 187 -3.69 13.86 3.49
CA GLN A 187 -3.48 13.28 4.83
C GLN A 187 -2.19 13.81 5.50
N PRO A 188 -2.20 15.06 6.04
CA PRO A 188 -1.00 15.72 6.58
C PRO A 188 -0.44 15.10 7.87
N GLN A 189 -1.19 14.20 8.51
CA GLN A 189 -0.79 13.51 9.74
C GLN A 189 -0.18 12.12 9.46
N ASN A 190 -0.17 11.69 8.20
CA ASN A 190 0.35 10.39 7.82
C ASN A 190 1.87 10.46 7.66
N HIS A 191 2.58 10.05 8.72
CA HIS A 191 4.04 10.07 8.76
C HIS A 191 4.69 9.21 7.66
N PHE A 192 3.98 8.23 7.09
CA PHE A 192 4.50 7.38 6.01
C PHE A 192 4.67 8.14 4.69
N TYR A 193 3.77 9.08 4.38
CA TYR A 193 3.86 9.89 3.16
C TYR A 193 5.02 10.89 3.25
N HIS A 194 5.16 11.58 4.38
CA HIS A 194 6.31 12.43 4.66
C HIS A 194 7.63 11.66 4.57
N LEU A 195 7.69 10.42 5.08
CA LEU A 195 8.88 9.58 5.03
C LEU A 195 9.27 9.22 3.60
N LYS A 196 8.31 8.74 2.80
CA LYS A 196 8.56 8.46 1.37
C LYS A 196 9.00 9.71 0.62
N TYR A 197 8.36 10.85 0.88
CA TYR A 197 8.68 12.10 0.19
C TYR A 197 10.09 12.58 0.52
N ALA A 198 10.48 12.51 1.80
CA ALA A 198 11.85 12.81 2.24
C ALA A 198 12.90 11.93 1.55
N GLU A 199 12.62 10.64 1.34
CA GLU A 199 13.52 9.70 0.64
C GLU A 199 13.67 10.04 -0.85
N ILE A 200 12.58 10.41 -1.52
CA ILE A 200 12.63 10.85 -2.92
C ILE A 200 13.44 12.14 -3.02
N LEU A 201 13.21 13.11 -2.14
CA LEU A 201 13.94 14.38 -2.12
C LEU A 201 15.43 14.16 -1.84
N TYR A 202 15.78 13.27 -0.90
CA TYR A 202 17.16 12.92 -0.61
C TYR A 202 17.86 12.31 -1.84
N THR A 203 17.15 11.44 -2.57
CA THR A 203 17.64 10.80 -3.79
C THR A 203 17.79 11.82 -4.93
N SER A 204 16.91 12.82 -4.98
CA SER A 204 16.90 13.90 -5.98
C SER A 204 17.82 15.07 -5.63
N ASP A 205 18.69 14.92 -4.62
CA ASP A 205 19.64 15.91 -4.12
C ASP A 205 19.06 17.18 -3.47
N ASN A 206 17.76 17.19 -3.16
CA ASN A 206 17.09 18.27 -2.44
C ASN A 206 17.22 18.08 -0.90
N ILE A 207 18.46 18.09 -0.41
CA ILE A 207 18.82 17.68 0.95
C ILE A 207 18.19 18.56 2.05
N THR A 208 18.07 19.87 1.80
CA THR A 208 17.51 20.81 2.79
C THR A 208 16.02 20.57 3.03
N VAL A 209 15.26 20.28 1.96
CA VAL A 209 13.83 19.95 2.06
C VAL A 209 13.66 18.55 2.62
N ALA A 210 14.46 17.58 2.17
CA ALA A 210 14.46 16.22 2.71
C ALA A 210 14.66 16.22 4.24
N LEU A 211 15.59 17.03 4.76
CA LEU A 211 15.82 17.17 6.20
C LEU A 211 14.57 17.65 6.94
N LYS A 212 13.85 18.65 6.42
CA LYS A 212 12.62 19.17 7.02
C LYS A 212 11.54 18.09 7.09
N GLU A 213 11.37 17.35 5.99
CA GLU A 213 10.39 16.26 5.92
C GLU A 213 10.75 15.12 6.87
N PHE A 214 12.02 14.73 6.96
CA PHE A 214 12.44 13.75 7.97
C PHE A 214 12.20 14.23 9.41
N CYS A 215 12.41 15.53 9.70
CA CYS A 215 12.07 16.11 11.01
C CYS A 215 10.55 16.04 11.27
N ARG A 216 9.72 16.31 10.25
CA ARG A 216 8.27 16.18 10.34
C ARG A 216 7.84 14.75 10.65
N VAL A 217 8.50 13.74 10.07
CA VAL A 217 8.23 12.34 10.40
C VAL A 217 8.55 12.03 11.86
N VAL A 218 9.66 12.54 12.39
CA VAL A 218 10.03 12.34 13.81
C VAL A 218 9.09 13.08 14.75
N GLU A 219 8.58 14.25 14.36
CA GLU A 219 7.54 14.97 15.11
C GLU A 219 6.24 14.14 15.23
N LEU A 220 5.83 13.48 14.14
CA LEU A 220 4.63 12.63 14.11
C LEU A 220 4.85 11.25 14.73
N CYS A 221 6.06 10.70 14.61
CA CYS A 221 6.44 9.37 15.06
C CYS A 221 7.88 9.37 15.57
N GLU A 222 8.03 9.61 16.88
CA GLU A 222 9.31 9.90 17.55
C GLU A 222 10.36 8.78 17.36
N ASP A 223 9.92 7.51 17.35
CA ASP A 223 10.79 6.34 17.25
C ASP A 223 10.89 5.77 15.82
N ASN A 224 10.59 6.57 14.79
CA ASN A 224 10.80 6.14 13.41
C ASN A 224 12.29 6.09 13.06
N VAL A 225 12.86 4.88 13.13
CA VAL A 225 14.28 4.60 12.84
C VAL A 225 14.70 5.09 11.45
N ARG A 226 13.83 4.93 10.45
CA ARG A 226 14.13 5.30 9.06
C ARG A 226 14.24 6.82 8.90
N ALA A 227 13.38 7.57 9.58
CA ALA A 227 13.46 9.04 9.62
C ALA A 227 14.70 9.54 10.38
N LEU A 228 15.01 8.96 11.55
CA LEU A 228 16.21 9.32 12.33
C LEU A 228 17.50 9.07 11.54
N LEU A 229 17.56 7.96 10.78
CA LEU A 229 18.66 7.71 9.85
C LEU A 229 18.69 8.73 8.71
N GLY A 230 17.54 9.08 8.14
CA GLY A 230 17.41 10.15 7.14
C GLY A 230 17.95 11.49 7.64
N ILE A 231 17.60 11.90 8.86
CA ILE A 231 18.14 13.10 9.52
C ILE A 231 19.66 13.03 9.63
N LYS A 232 20.20 11.91 10.12
CA LYS A 232 21.65 11.72 10.25
C LYS A 232 22.37 11.82 8.90
N LEU A 233 21.81 11.21 7.85
CA LEU A 233 22.39 11.24 6.50
C LEU A 233 22.36 12.66 5.91
N CYS A 234 21.22 13.35 5.99
CA CYS A 234 21.05 14.72 5.52
C CYS A 234 22.00 15.68 6.25
N THR A 235 22.01 15.66 7.59
CA THR A 235 22.86 16.54 8.40
C THR A 235 24.35 16.27 8.15
N SER A 236 24.78 15.00 8.06
CA SER A 236 26.18 14.66 7.75
C SER A 236 26.59 15.18 6.37
N ARG A 237 25.69 15.09 5.38
CA ARG A 237 25.95 15.62 4.03
C ARG A 237 26.04 17.15 4.03
N LEU A 238 25.16 17.84 4.76
CA LEU A 238 25.18 19.30 4.93
C LEU A 238 26.44 19.80 5.66
N LEU A 239 26.90 19.08 6.68
CA LEU A 239 28.12 19.42 7.43
C LEU A 239 29.41 19.20 6.60
N ASN A 240 29.39 18.25 5.66
CA ASN A 240 30.53 17.94 4.79
C ASN A 240 30.57 18.76 3.49
N LEU A 241 29.56 19.59 3.22
CA LEU A 241 29.53 20.46 2.05
C LEU A 241 30.50 21.64 2.25
N PRO A 242 31.35 21.99 1.25
CA PRO A 242 32.22 23.15 1.35
C PRO A 242 31.37 24.43 1.46
N THR A 243 31.79 25.33 2.36
CA THR A 243 31.07 26.57 2.75
C THR A 243 30.65 27.47 1.57
N SER A 244 31.27 27.32 0.40
CA SER A 244 30.96 28.05 -0.83
C SER A 244 29.69 27.58 -1.56
N ALA A 245 29.19 26.36 -1.31
CA ALA A 245 28.00 25.81 -1.97
C ALA A 245 26.68 26.15 -1.25
N ILE A 246 26.74 26.57 0.01
CA ILE A 246 25.57 26.92 0.82
C ILE A 246 24.96 28.26 0.37
N THR A 247 25.77 29.14 -0.22
CA THR A 247 25.36 30.46 -0.68
C THR A 247 24.85 30.50 -2.14
N SER A 248 25.22 29.54 -2.98
CA SER A 248 24.94 29.57 -4.43
C SER A 248 23.61 28.92 -4.85
N SER A 249 22.99 28.08 -4.02
CA SER A 249 21.66 27.51 -4.29
C SER A 249 20.49 28.46 -3.97
N THR A 250 20.78 29.67 -3.49
CA THR A 250 19.78 30.65 -3.06
C THR A 250 19.21 31.54 -4.17
N SER A 251 19.69 31.40 -5.42
CA SER A 251 19.31 32.30 -6.53
C SER A 251 18.31 31.67 -7.52
N SER A 252 17.23 31.09 -7.01
CA SER A 252 16.02 30.86 -7.82
C SER A 252 14.76 30.78 -6.93
N SER A 253 14.20 31.97 -6.68
CA SER A 253 12.76 32.25 -6.52
C SER A 253 11.90 31.26 -5.73
N THR A 254 11.68 31.55 -4.44
CA THR A 254 10.37 31.91 -3.81
C THR A 254 10.48 31.91 -2.28
N ASN A 255 9.69 32.76 -1.64
CA ASN A 255 9.82 33.24 -0.26
C ASN A 255 9.78 32.15 0.84
N SER A 256 10.93 31.82 1.43
CA SER A 256 11.14 31.69 2.89
C SER A 256 12.63 31.41 3.14
N SER A 257 13.39 32.48 3.34
CA SER A 257 14.83 32.42 3.64
C SER A 257 15.05 31.84 5.06
N PHE A 258 14.99 30.52 5.18
CA PHE A 258 15.42 29.79 6.37
C PHE A 258 16.91 29.49 6.22
N SER A 259 17.76 30.36 6.77
CA SER A 259 19.18 30.05 6.96
C SER A 259 19.27 28.98 8.04
N LEU A 260 19.56 27.74 7.66
CA LEU A 260 19.85 26.68 8.62
C LEU A 260 21.16 27.02 9.33
N ASP A 261 21.08 27.36 10.62
CA ASP A 261 22.27 27.54 11.45
C ASP A 261 23.04 26.22 11.53
N MET A 262 24.32 26.25 11.16
CA MET A 262 25.20 25.08 11.16
C MET A 262 25.29 24.42 12.54
N LYS A 263 25.16 25.22 13.61
CA LYS A 263 25.06 24.69 14.98
C LYS A 263 23.83 23.81 15.17
N THR A 264 22.67 24.27 14.69
CA THR A 264 21.42 23.52 14.77
C THR A 264 21.49 22.20 13.99
N ILE A 265 22.14 22.20 12.81
CA ILE A 265 22.38 20.97 12.03
C ILE A 265 23.27 19.99 12.80
N SER A 266 24.34 20.48 13.43
CA SER A 266 25.24 19.66 14.24
C SER A 266 24.54 19.06 15.46
N ASP A 267 23.77 19.88 16.17
CA ASP A 267 22.99 19.45 17.35
C ASP A 267 21.97 18.38 16.94
N LEU A 268 21.25 18.59 15.83
CA LEU A 268 20.29 17.64 15.29
C LEU A 268 20.94 16.30 14.90
N ASN A 269 22.15 16.32 14.32
CA ASN A 269 22.91 15.11 14.03
C ASN A 269 23.24 14.34 15.32
N GLY A 270 23.72 15.06 16.34
CA GLY A 270 24.04 14.49 17.66
C GLY A 270 22.82 13.83 18.32
N LEU A 271 21.69 14.55 18.37
CA LEU A 271 20.43 14.07 18.94
C LEU A 271 19.88 12.85 18.20
N ALA A 272 19.90 12.86 16.85
CA ALA A 272 19.47 11.72 16.06
C ALA A 272 20.33 10.47 16.34
N LYS A 273 21.65 10.65 16.47
CA LYS A 273 22.58 9.56 16.81
C LYS A 273 22.33 8.99 18.21
N GLU A 274 22.11 9.86 19.19
CA GLU A 274 21.80 9.46 20.56
C GLU A 274 20.47 8.68 20.61
N ARG A 275 19.41 9.20 19.99
CA ARG A 275 18.11 8.53 19.96
C ARG A 275 18.19 7.16 19.28
N LEU A 276 18.90 7.05 18.15
CA LEU A 276 19.16 5.76 17.50
C LEU A 276 19.88 4.78 18.44
N SER A 277 20.91 5.22 19.17
CA SER A 277 21.61 4.39 20.15
C SER A 277 20.69 3.89 21.27
N ILE A 278 19.76 4.73 21.73
CA ILE A 278 18.75 4.36 22.74
C ILE A 278 17.80 3.29 22.19
N ILE A 279 17.30 3.45 20.97
CA ILE A 279 16.39 2.47 20.34
C ILE A 279 17.09 1.10 20.20
N TYR A 280 18.32 1.08 19.68
CA TYR A 280 19.06 -0.18 19.50
C TYR A 280 19.50 -0.81 20.83
N SER A 281 19.87 -0.03 21.85
CA SER A 281 20.22 -0.56 23.18
C SER A 281 19.02 -1.15 23.92
N LYS A 282 17.81 -0.58 23.76
CA LYS A 282 16.57 -1.18 24.27
C LYS A 282 16.26 -2.52 23.59
N ASN A 283 16.50 -2.63 22.28
CA ASN A 283 16.28 -3.86 21.51
C ASN A 283 17.34 -4.95 21.77
N GLN A 284 18.53 -4.59 22.25
CA GLN A 284 19.60 -5.54 22.59
C GLN A 284 19.39 -6.30 23.92
N ARG A 285 18.31 -6.05 24.66
CA ARG A 285 17.96 -6.87 25.84
C ARG A 285 17.56 -8.32 25.50
N GLY A 286 17.59 -8.72 24.22
CA GLY A 286 17.57 -10.12 23.80
C GLY A 286 18.39 -10.35 22.52
N GLY A 287 19.63 -10.83 22.62
CA GLY A 287 20.32 -11.51 21.53
C GLY A 287 21.76 -11.10 21.24
N ASN A 288 22.65 -12.10 21.21
CA ASN A 288 24.10 -12.07 20.96
C ASN A 288 24.46 -11.83 19.47
N SER A 289 23.61 -11.14 18.71
CA SER A 289 23.56 -11.14 17.24
C SER A 289 24.70 -10.40 16.54
N ALA A 290 25.39 -9.50 17.24
CA ALA A 290 26.55 -8.77 16.69
C ALA A 290 27.76 -9.69 16.41
N ASN A 291 27.92 -10.77 17.18
CA ASN A 291 28.99 -11.75 16.95
C ASN A 291 28.66 -12.70 15.80
N GLU A 292 27.38 -13.08 15.65
CA GLU A 292 26.92 -13.94 14.56
C GLU A 292 27.05 -13.24 13.19
N ILE A 293 26.71 -11.95 13.10
CA ILE A 293 26.89 -11.16 11.86
C ILE A 293 28.37 -11.10 11.46
N LYS A 294 29.29 -10.92 12.42
CA LYS A 294 30.73 -10.89 12.13
C LYS A 294 31.23 -12.23 11.57
N ILE A 295 30.74 -13.34 12.12
CA ILE A 295 31.10 -14.70 11.67
C ILE A 295 30.57 -14.96 10.25
N VAL A 296 29.31 -14.60 9.99
CA VAL A 296 28.70 -14.77 8.64
C VAL A 296 29.40 -13.89 7.60
N ILE A 297 29.76 -12.65 7.96
CA ILE A 297 30.50 -11.76 7.06
C ILE A 297 31.91 -12.28 6.81
N SER A 298 32.63 -12.79 7.81
CA SER A 298 33.96 -13.36 7.61
C SER A 298 33.91 -14.60 6.71
N ASP A 299 32.90 -15.45 6.86
CA ASP A 299 32.72 -16.64 6.01
C ASP A 299 32.38 -16.27 4.57
N TRP A 300 31.62 -15.18 4.34
CA TRP A 300 31.28 -14.71 3.01
C TRP A 300 32.45 -14.02 2.30
N LEU A 301 33.25 -13.23 3.02
CA LEU A 301 34.39 -12.50 2.44
C LEU A 301 35.60 -13.39 2.11
N VAL A 302 35.64 -14.63 2.60
CA VAL A 302 36.72 -15.59 2.36
C VAL A 302 36.40 -16.54 1.17
N ARG A 303 35.18 -16.50 0.63
CA ARG A 303 34.80 -17.20 -0.62
C ARG A 303 35.07 -16.33 -1.84
#